data_AF-A0A0A9UDD2-F1
#
_entry.id   AF-A0A0A9UDD2-F1
#
_cell.length_a   1.000
_cell.length_b   1.000
_cell.length_c   1.000
_cell.angle_alpha   90.00
_cell.angle_beta   90.00
_cell.angle_gamma   90.00
#
_symmetry.space_group_name_H-M   'P 1'
#
loop_
_entity.id
_entity.type
_entity.pdbx_description
1 polymer ?
#
loop_
_entity_poly.entity_id
_entity_poly.type
_entity_poly.pdbx_seq_one_letter_code
_entity_poly.pdbx_strand_id
1 'polypeptide(L)'
;MGGGSFQVPKVPLKHFISTNPMLEKRQVFSSIHAQWETFAHEKSKAIINPLVQHLGDLHSRGLCLRELRPENILVTHDGAGAEFQDIIEMPATPDLMLDNMLSFADIVENNIFLNAELPVGMARLVWLMRRDNSAYWRPLIRNHLALVPQVERGVVFF
;
A
#
# COMPACT_ATOMS: atom_id res chain seq x y z
N MET A 1 -22.09 19.99 -23.78
CA MET A 1 -21.97 18.54 -23.51
C MET A 1 -21.25 18.39 -22.18
N GLY A 2 -21.98 18.04 -21.12
CA GLY A 2 -21.39 17.86 -19.79
C GLY A 2 -20.54 16.60 -19.78
N GLY A 3 -19.22 16.76 -19.66
CA GLY A 3 -18.31 15.65 -19.40
C GLY A 3 -18.58 15.12 -18.00
N GLY A 4 -19.51 14.18 -17.87
CA GLY A 4 -19.69 13.43 -16.65
C GLY A 4 -18.41 12.65 -16.40
N SER A 5 -17.64 13.06 -15.38
CA SER A 5 -16.51 12.27 -14.90
C SER A 5 -17.03 10.89 -14.53
N PHE A 6 -16.65 9.87 -15.28
CA PHE A 6 -16.88 8.48 -14.89
C PHE A 6 -16.13 8.26 -13.57
N GLN A 7 -16.84 8.29 -12.45
CA GLN A 7 -16.28 7.88 -11.17
C GLN A 7 -16.26 6.35 -11.15
N VAL A 8 -15.07 5.77 -11.03
CA VAL A 8 -14.92 4.34 -10.82
C VAL A 8 -15.57 3.99 -9.48
N PRO A 9 -16.50 3.00 -9.43
CA PRO A 9 -17.13 2.58 -8.19
C PRO A 9 -16.08 2.17 -7.16
N LYS A 10 -16.30 2.54 -5.90
CA LYS A 10 -15.42 2.18 -4.78
C LYS A 10 -16.11 1.17 -3.89
N VAL A 11 -15.32 0.25 -3.33
CA VAL A 11 -15.78 -0.80 -2.42
C VAL A 11 -14.94 -0.78 -1.14
N PRO A 12 -15.48 -1.24 0.00
CA PRO A 12 -14.69 -1.37 1.22
C PRO A 12 -13.48 -2.30 1.03
N LEU A 13 -12.34 -1.97 1.65
CA LEU A 13 -11.10 -2.76 1.56
C LEU A 13 -11.34 -4.25 1.78
N LYS A 14 -12.03 -4.63 2.87
CA LYS A 14 -12.30 -6.04 3.20
C LYS A 14 -13.04 -6.79 2.09
N HIS A 15 -13.96 -6.12 1.40
CA HIS A 15 -14.70 -6.72 0.28
C HIS A 15 -13.81 -6.91 -0.95
N PHE A 16 -12.91 -5.95 -1.21
CA PHE A 16 -11.95 -6.07 -2.31
C PHE A 16 -10.96 -7.22 -2.07
N ILE A 17 -10.36 -7.30 -0.87
CA ILE A 17 -9.34 -8.29 -0.54
C ILE A 17 -9.91 -9.72 -0.54
N SER A 18 -11.18 -9.92 -0.17
CA SER A 18 -11.78 -11.27 -0.16
C SER A 18 -11.95 -11.90 -1.54
N THR A 19 -11.92 -11.08 -2.60
CA THR A 19 -12.12 -11.52 -3.99
C THR A 19 -10.88 -11.33 -4.86
N ASN A 20 -9.83 -10.68 -4.35
CA ASN A 20 -8.64 -10.34 -5.10
C ASN A 20 -7.37 -10.81 -4.35
N PRO A 21 -6.56 -11.71 -4.92
CA PRO A 21 -5.30 -12.11 -4.29
C PRO A 21 -4.32 -10.94 -4.24
N MET A 22 -3.74 -10.69 -3.06
CA MET A 22 -2.73 -9.63 -2.86
C MET A 22 -1.29 -10.11 -3.00
N LEU A 23 -1.12 -11.43 -3.08
CA LEU A 23 0.15 -12.12 -3.32
C LEU A 23 0.04 -12.95 -4.58
N GLU A 24 1.16 -13.14 -5.25
CA GLU A 24 1.28 -14.01 -6.41
C GLU A 24 2.59 -14.79 -6.36
N LYS A 25 2.58 -16.01 -6.88
CA LYS A 25 3.81 -16.79 -7.05
C LYS A 25 4.32 -16.61 -8.47
N ARG A 26 5.59 -16.24 -8.61
CA ARG A 26 6.25 -16.11 -9.92
C ARG A 26 7.52 -16.92 -9.94
N GLN A 27 7.85 -17.46 -11.11
CA GLN A 27 9.12 -18.13 -11.33
C GLN A 27 10.24 -17.10 -11.51
N VAL A 28 11.37 -17.32 -10.84
CA VAL A 28 12.53 -16.45 -10.92
C VAL A 28 13.49 -16.97 -11.98
N PHE A 29 13.53 -16.27 -13.12
CA PHE A 29 14.30 -16.65 -14.32
C PHE A 29 15.82 -16.65 -14.12
N SER A 30 16.34 -16.03 -13.05
CA SER A 30 17.77 -16.05 -12.71
C SER A 30 18.18 -17.29 -11.90
N SER A 31 17.23 -18.11 -11.45
CA SER A 31 17.55 -19.32 -10.68
C SER A 31 17.72 -20.52 -11.62
N ILE A 32 18.90 -21.15 -11.55
CA ILE A 32 19.26 -22.37 -12.30
C ILE A 32 18.28 -23.53 -12.00
N HIS A 33 17.48 -23.41 -10.94
CA HIS A 33 16.57 -24.43 -10.41
C HIS A 33 15.09 -24.09 -10.54
N ALA A 34 14.69 -23.09 -11.35
CA ALA A 34 13.28 -22.73 -11.55
C ALA A 34 12.53 -22.49 -10.21
N GLN A 35 13.13 -21.74 -9.29
CA GLN A 35 12.55 -21.43 -8.00
C GLN A 35 11.33 -20.51 -8.17
N TRP A 36 10.29 -20.82 -7.39
CA TRP A 36 9.09 -20.03 -7.27
C TRP A 36 9.20 -19.15 -6.03
N GLU A 37 9.05 -17.85 -6.21
CA GLU A 37 9.04 -16.89 -5.12
C GLU A 37 7.66 -16.21 -5.03
N THR A 38 7.31 -15.78 -3.82
CA THR A 38 6.08 -15.03 -3.54
C THR A 38 6.35 -13.54 -3.68
N PHE A 39 5.54 -12.86 -4.48
CA PHE A 39 5.61 -11.43 -4.73
C PHE A 39 4.31 -10.74 -4.32
N ALA A 40 4.42 -9.45 -4.01
CA ALA A 40 3.25 -8.60 -3.81
C ALA A 40 2.62 -8.30 -5.17
N HIS A 41 1.33 -8.60 -5.29
CA HIS A 41 0.56 -8.36 -6.51
C HIS A 41 0.47 -6.85 -6.79
N GLU A 42 0.41 -6.45 -8.06
CA GLU A 42 0.34 -5.01 -8.43
C GLU A 42 -0.84 -4.29 -7.78
N LYS A 43 -1.97 -4.98 -7.57
CA LYS A 43 -3.14 -4.47 -6.83
C LYS A 43 -2.81 -4.07 -5.38
N SER A 44 -2.00 -4.85 -4.67
CA SER A 44 -1.65 -4.50 -3.28
C SER A 44 -0.78 -3.24 -3.25
N LYS A 45 0.13 -3.08 -4.21
CA LYS A 45 0.91 -1.85 -4.38
C LYS A 45 0.02 -0.65 -4.72
N ALA A 46 -0.91 -0.81 -5.66
CA ALA A 46 -1.85 0.24 -6.05
C ALA A 46 -2.76 0.68 -4.90
N ILE A 47 -3.01 -0.18 -3.91
CA ILE A 47 -3.72 0.16 -2.67
C ILE A 47 -2.79 0.85 -1.67
N ILE A 48 -1.64 0.26 -1.37
CA ILE A 48 -0.74 0.72 -0.29
C ILE A 48 -0.13 2.09 -0.62
N ASN A 49 0.30 2.30 -1.87
CA ASN A 49 1.01 3.50 -2.31
C ASN A 49 0.23 4.81 -2.05
N PRO A 50 -1.01 4.97 -2.54
CA PRO A 50 -1.74 6.22 -2.34
C PRO A 50 -2.07 6.46 -0.86
N LEU A 51 -2.37 5.40 -0.09
CA LEU A 51 -2.72 5.54 1.33
C LEU A 51 -1.54 6.03 2.15
N VAL A 52 -0.36 5.45 1.93
CA VAL A 52 0.84 5.84 2.68
C VAL A 52 1.36 7.21 2.26
N GLN A 53 1.19 7.59 0.98
CA GLN A 53 1.47 8.94 0.49
C GLN A 53 0.54 9.96 1.14
N HIS A 54 -0.77 9.69 1.15
CA HIS A 54 -1.76 10.54 1.82
C HIS A 54 -1.39 10.75 3.29
N LEU A 55 -1.07 9.66 4.02
CA LEU A 55 -0.67 9.76 5.41
C LEU A 55 0.58 10.62 5.61
N GLY A 56 1.56 10.50 4.71
CA GLY A 56 2.76 11.35 4.71
C GLY A 56 2.50 12.80 4.43
N ASP A 57 1.58 13.09 3.52
CA ASP A 57 1.16 14.45 3.20
C ASP A 57 0.40 15.09 4.36
N LEU A 58 -0.45 14.34 5.06
CA LEU A 58 -1.08 14.80 6.32
C LEU A 58 -0.03 15.16 7.36
N HIS A 59 0.87 14.21 7.66
CA HIS A 59 1.93 14.41 8.65
C HIS A 59 2.84 15.59 8.26
N SER A 60 3.07 15.83 6.97
CA SER A 60 3.87 16.97 6.47
C SER A 60 3.25 18.32 6.76
N ARG A 61 1.93 18.37 6.85
CA ARG A 61 1.15 19.57 7.14
C ARG A 61 0.91 19.75 8.64
N GLY A 62 1.50 18.90 9.48
CA GLY A 62 1.27 18.90 10.92
C GLY A 62 -0.10 18.36 11.30
N LEU A 63 -0.67 17.47 10.48
CA LEU A 63 -1.94 16.81 10.72
C LEU A 63 -1.75 15.31 10.88
N CYS A 64 -2.57 14.68 11.70
CA CYS A 64 -2.67 13.23 11.85
C CYS A 64 -4.13 12.80 11.80
N LEU A 65 -4.35 11.50 11.61
CA LEU A 65 -5.66 10.89 11.77
C LEU A 65 -5.89 10.58 13.24
N ARG A 66 -7.04 10.97 13.80
CA ARG A 66 -7.43 10.58 15.17
C ARG A 66 -7.42 9.07 15.34
N GLU A 67 -7.90 8.38 14.32
CA GLU A 67 -8.04 6.95 14.30
C GLU A 67 -7.92 6.47 12.85
N LEU A 68 -7.15 5.41 12.64
CA LEU A 68 -6.97 4.79 11.33
C LEU A 68 -7.39 3.33 11.41
N ARG A 69 -8.46 2.97 10.70
CA ARG A 69 -9.02 1.61 10.66
C ARG A 69 -9.19 1.12 9.24
N PRO A 70 -9.18 -0.21 9.00
CA PRO A 70 -9.41 -0.77 7.67
C PRO A 70 -10.81 -0.46 7.11
N GLU A 71 -11.82 -0.24 7.95
CA GLU A 71 -13.18 0.16 7.54
C GLU A 71 -13.21 1.57 6.93
N ASN A 72 -12.23 2.40 7.28
CA ASN A 72 -12.05 3.73 6.74
C ASN A 72 -11.30 3.72 5.39
N ILE A 73 -11.11 2.56 4.74
CA ILE A 73 -10.42 2.46 3.45
C ILE A 73 -11.39 2.01 2.36
N LEU A 74 -11.48 2.84 1.31
CA LEU A 74 -12.14 2.51 0.06
C LEU A 74 -11.11 2.17 -1.00
N VAL A 75 -11.43 1.13 -1.78
CA VAL A 75 -10.63 0.68 -2.92
C VAL A 75 -11.49 0.81 -4.16
N THR A 76 -10.91 1.34 -5.23
CA THR A 76 -11.52 1.32 -6.56
C THR A 76 -11.83 -0.11 -6.99
N HIS A 77 -12.98 -0.36 -7.60
CA HIS A 77 -13.41 -1.72 -7.95
C HIS A 77 -12.44 -2.45 -8.89
N ASP A 78 -11.67 -1.73 -9.70
CA ASP A 78 -10.62 -2.27 -10.56
C ASP A 78 -9.27 -2.50 -9.83
N GLY A 79 -9.13 -2.01 -8.60
CA GLY A 79 -7.92 -2.10 -7.80
C GLY A 79 -6.83 -1.10 -8.20
N ALA A 80 -7.16 -0.07 -8.97
CA ALA A 80 -6.18 0.91 -9.46
C ALA A 80 -5.78 1.97 -8.42
N GLY A 81 -6.48 2.02 -7.28
CA GLY A 81 -6.22 3.00 -6.22
C GLY A 81 -7.07 2.79 -4.98
N ALA A 82 -6.67 3.45 -3.90
CA ALA A 82 -7.36 3.46 -2.62
C ALA A 82 -7.29 4.83 -1.95
N GLU A 83 -8.25 5.12 -1.08
CA GLU A 83 -8.32 6.35 -0.30
C GLU A 83 -8.89 6.10 1.10
N PHE A 84 -8.63 7.06 1.99
CA PHE A 84 -9.30 7.10 3.30
C PHE A 84 -10.67 7.77 3.20
N GLN A 85 -11.66 7.24 3.92
CA GLN A 85 -13.00 7.79 4.08
C GLN A 85 -13.32 7.98 5.57
N ASP A 86 -14.23 8.90 5.87
CA ASP A 86 -14.76 9.13 7.22
C ASP A 86 -13.65 9.33 8.29
N ILE A 87 -12.57 10.01 7.89
CA ILE A 87 -11.42 10.30 8.74
C ILE A 87 -11.59 11.61 9.49
N ILE A 88 -11.01 11.67 10.69
CA ILE A 88 -10.96 12.88 11.51
C ILE A 88 -9.50 13.30 11.60
N GLU A 89 -9.19 14.47 11.04
CA GLU A 89 -7.87 15.08 11.12
C GLU A 89 -7.69 15.82 12.46
N MET A 90 -6.51 15.72 13.06
CA MET A 90 -6.14 16.40 14.30
C MET A 90 -4.73 16.99 14.19
N PRO A 91 -4.36 17.97 15.03
CA PRO A 91 -2.97 18.42 15.13
C PRO A 91 -2.02 17.26 15.41
N ALA A 92 -0.91 17.22 14.68
CA ALA A 92 0.08 16.16 14.82
C ALA A 92 0.80 16.27 16.17
N THR A 93 0.88 15.13 16.86
CA THR A 93 1.79 14.90 17.99
C THR A 93 2.70 13.72 17.63
N PRO A 94 3.90 13.63 18.23
CA PRO A 94 4.79 12.48 17.99
C PRO A 94 4.12 11.13 18.23
N ASP A 95 3.30 11.04 19.29
CA ASP A 95 2.57 9.83 19.64
C ASP A 95 1.51 9.48 18.59
N LEU A 96 0.72 10.48 18.15
CA LEU A 96 -0.33 10.24 17.17
C LEU A 96 0.21 9.93 15.77
N MET A 97 1.37 10.52 15.42
CA MET A 97 2.10 10.17 14.20
C MET A 97 2.56 8.70 14.25
N LEU A 98 3.11 8.27 15.39
CA LEU A 98 3.51 6.88 15.60
C LEU A 98 2.31 5.94 15.54
N ASP A 99 1.22 6.26 16.24
CA ASP A 99 -0.01 5.47 16.26
C ASP A 99 -0.60 5.29 14.85
N ASN A 100 -0.57 6.35 14.03
CA ASN A 100 -0.97 6.28 12.62
C ASN A 100 -0.09 5.31 11.83
N MET A 101 1.23 5.35 12.00
CA MET A 101 2.15 4.46 11.29
C MET A 101 2.01 3.00 11.74
N LEU A 102 1.85 2.76 13.04
CA LEU A 102 1.60 1.43 13.59
C LEU A 102 0.26 0.87 13.10
N SER A 103 -0.80 1.67 13.15
CA SER A 103 -2.12 1.28 12.64
C SER A 103 -2.06 0.98 11.14
N PHE A 104 -1.31 1.77 10.37
CA PHE A 104 -1.15 1.52 8.94
C PHE A 104 -0.35 0.23 8.67
N ALA A 105 0.72 -0.02 9.43
CA ALA A 105 1.49 -1.27 9.35
C ALA A 105 0.59 -2.49 9.64
N ASP A 106 -0.25 -2.42 10.67
CA ASP A 106 -1.22 -3.46 11.00
C ASP A 106 -2.28 -3.64 9.91
N ILE A 107 -2.70 -2.57 9.24
CA ILE A 107 -3.61 -2.68 8.08
C ILE A 107 -2.92 -3.41 6.92
N VAL A 108 -1.67 -3.06 6.61
CA VAL A 108 -0.91 -3.72 5.53
C VAL A 108 -0.75 -5.20 5.83
N GLU A 109 -0.24 -5.55 7.00
CA GLU A 109 0.07 -6.94 7.37
C GLU A 109 -1.21 -7.77 7.57
N ASN A 110 -2.16 -7.26 8.36
CA ASN A 110 -3.27 -8.07 8.86
C ASN A 110 -4.52 -7.97 7.98
N ASN A 111 -4.68 -6.89 7.21
CA ASN A 111 -5.89 -6.65 6.42
C ASN A 111 -5.65 -6.75 4.92
N ILE A 112 -4.53 -6.25 4.39
CA ILE A 112 -4.20 -6.37 2.97
C ILE A 112 -3.60 -7.74 2.69
N PHE A 113 -2.61 -8.17 3.48
CA PHE A 113 -1.94 -9.45 3.29
C PHE A 113 -2.51 -10.60 4.13
N LEU A 114 -3.55 -10.34 4.94
CA LEU A 114 -4.26 -11.35 5.73
C LEU A 114 -3.33 -12.21 6.61
N ASN A 115 -2.30 -11.61 7.22
CA ASN A 115 -1.27 -12.29 8.01
C ASN A 115 -0.43 -13.32 7.24
N ALA A 116 -0.40 -13.25 5.90
CA ALA A 116 0.48 -14.09 5.11
C ALA A 116 1.95 -13.69 5.26
N GLU A 117 2.85 -14.62 4.96
CA GLU A 117 4.29 -14.33 4.89
C GLU A 117 4.55 -13.25 3.82
N LEU A 118 5.08 -12.11 4.27
CA LEU A 118 5.30 -10.96 3.40
C LEU A 118 6.56 -11.15 2.55
N PRO A 119 6.51 -10.82 1.24
CA PRO A 119 7.70 -10.66 0.43
C PRO A 119 8.67 -9.67 1.10
N VAL A 120 9.99 -9.90 0.94
CA VAL A 120 11.04 -9.12 1.63
C VAL A 120 10.84 -7.60 1.54
N GLY A 121 10.43 -7.09 0.37
CA GLY A 121 10.14 -5.66 0.20
C GLY A 121 9.00 -5.14 1.09
N MET A 122 7.92 -5.91 1.22
CA MET A 122 6.77 -5.58 2.07
C MET A 122 7.10 -5.77 3.55
N ALA A 123 7.81 -6.85 3.90
CA ALA A 123 8.28 -7.07 5.27
C ALA A 123 9.18 -5.92 5.75
N ARG A 124 10.09 -5.45 4.88
CA ARG A 124 10.96 -4.31 5.17
C ARG A 124 10.17 -3.01 5.34
N LEU A 125 9.14 -2.79 4.51
CA LEU A 125 8.26 -1.62 4.64
C LEU A 125 7.55 -1.61 6.00
N VAL A 126 6.89 -2.72 6.36
CA VAL A 126 6.19 -2.86 7.65
C VAL A 126 7.16 -2.69 8.82
N TRP A 127 8.36 -3.30 8.74
CA TRP A 127 9.39 -3.16 9.76
C TRP A 127 9.83 -1.69 9.96
N LEU A 128 10.00 -0.94 8.87
CA LEU A 128 10.36 0.48 8.92
C LEU A 128 9.26 1.30 9.59
N MET A 129 7.99 1.08 9.23
CA MET A 129 6.85 1.77 9.84
C MET A 129 6.76 1.55 11.35
N ARG A 130 7.15 0.35 11.83
CA ARG A 130 7.11 0.00 13.25
C ARG A 130 8.29 0.52 14.06
N ARG A 131 9.46 0.72 13.45
CA ARG A 131 10.70 1.06 14.17
C ARG A 131 11.18 2.49 13.98
N ASP A 132 10.92 3.09 12.84
CA ASP A 132 11.43 4.41 12.52
C ASP A 132 10.36 5.46 12.75
N ASN A 133 10.45 6.15 13.90
CA ASN A 133 9.56 7.27 14.23
C ASN A 133 10.03 8.59 13.58
N SER A 134 11.06 8.54 12.72
CA SER A 134 11.55 9.71 12.02
C SER A 134 10.88 9.87 10.67
N ALA A 135 10.78 11.11 10.17
CA ALA A 135 10.24 11.43 8.84
C ALA A 135 11.00 10.78 7.66
N TYR A 136 12.03 9.93 7.92
CA TYR A 136 12.85 9.23 6.93
C TYR A 136 12.13 8.10 6.19
N TRP A 137 10.93 7.71 6.61
CA TRP A 137 10.11 6.79 5.83
C TRP A 137 9.65 7.39 4.49
N ARG A 138 9.61 8.72 4.33
CA ARG A 138 9.11 9.38 3.11
C ARG A 138 9.97 9.09 1.86
N PRO A 139 11.31 9.25 1.88
CA PRO A 139 12.17 8.79 0.79
C PRO A 139 12.11 7.28 0.57
N LEU A 140 11.92 6.49 1.65
CA LEU A 140 11.89 5.03 1.57
C LEU A 140 10.59 4.49 0.96
N ILE A 141 9.44 5.11 1.18
CA ILE A 141 8.21 4.80 0.44
C ILE A 141 8.38 5.11 -1.04
N ARG A 142 8.98 6.26 -1.36
CA ARG A 142 9.31 6.63 -2.73
C ARG A 142 10.28 5.64 -3.39
N ASN A 143 11.19 5.04 -2.62
CA ASN A 143 12.25 4.15 -3.14
C ASN A 143 11.94 2.64 -3.06
N HIS A 144 11.25 2.16 -2.03
CA HIS A 144 10.96 0.72 -1.82
C HIS A 144 9.76 0.24 -2.64
N LEU A 145 8.91 1.16 -3.08
CA LEU A 145 7.92 0.91 -4.13
C LEU A 145 8.51 1.21 -5.52
N ALA A 146 9.69 1.82 -5.61
CA ALA A 146 10.45 1.99 -6.85
C ALA A 146 11.39 0.82 -7.17
N LEU A 147 11.45 -0.22 -6.32
CA LEU A 147 11.90 -1.56 -6.74
C LEU A 147 10.75 -2.35 -7.40
N VAL A 148 10.06 -1.64 -8.29
CA VAL A 148 9.59 -2.19 -9.55
C VAL A 148 10.87 -2.47 -10.35
N PRO A 149 11.33 -3.73 -10.54
CA PRO A 149 11.74 -4.05 -11.89
C PRO A 149 10.52 -3.70 -12.72
N GLN A 150 10.63 -2.62 -13.50
CA GLN A 150 9.74 -2.47 -14.62
C GLN A 150 9.98 -3.75 -15.39
N VAL A 151 9.01 -4.66 -15.39
CA VAL A 151 8.92 -5.57 -16.52
C VAL A 151 8.75 -4.60 -17.67
N GLU A 152 9.84 -4.33 -18.38
CA GLU A 152 9.83 -3.63 -19.65
C GLU A 152 8.76 -4.35 -20.48
N ARG A 153 7.57 -3.76 -20.55
CA ARG A 153 6.58 -4.16 -21.54
C ARG A 153 7.13 -3.65 -22.87
N GLY A 154 7.76 -4.56 -23.61
CA GLY A 154 8.33 -4.34 -24.96
C GLY A 154 9.85 -4.31 -24.91
N VAL A 155 10.58 -5.18 -25.60
CA VAL A 155 10.55 -5.27 -27.07
C VAL A 155 10.62 -6.73 -27.54
N VAL A 156 9.59 -7.18 -28.27
CA VAL A 156 9.72 -8.29 -29.22
C VAL A 156 10.40 -7.69 -30.45
N PHE A 157 11.66 -8.03 -30.70
CA PHE A 157 12.23 -7.85 -32.03
C PHE A 157 11.79 -9.05 -32.86
N PHE A 158 11.09 -8.75 -33.96
CA PHE A 158 10.77 -9.70 -35.03
C PHE A 158 12.06 -10.21 -35.70
#